data_AF-A0A3N5W417-F1
#
_entry.id   AF-A0A3N5W417-F1
#
_cell.length_a   1.000
_cell.length_b   1.000
_cell.length_c   1.000
_cell.angle_alpha   90.00
_cell.angle_beta   90.00
_cell.angle_gamma   90.00
#
_symmetry.space_group_name_H-M   'P 1'
#
loop_
_entity.id
_entity.type
_entity.pdbx_description
1 polymer ?
#
loop_
_entity_poly.entity_id
_entity_poly.type
_entity_poly.pdbx_seq_one_letter_code
_entity_poly.pdbx_strand_id
1 'polypeptide(L)'
;MSKTETKELEWHFRDLLFRNYNKGIIQVAIENIPSNMVETYLRYRNAELGHISSILEIVLENLISSKFIDRRNNLVGIRDGVSRLQCNKCYYICYLGNLEAKVCLRCQSNELDTFPKKS
;
A
#
# COMPACT_ATOMS: atom_id res chain seq x y z
N MET A 1 0.01 -19.01 -5.49
CA MET A 1 -0.27 -17.77 -4.75
C MET A 1 -1.62 -17.26 -5.18
N SER A 2 -2.52 -16.90 -4.24
CA SER A 2 -3.82 -16.37 -4.63
C SER A 2 -3.70 -14.89 -5.03
N LYS A 3 -4.39 -14.50 -6.10
CA LYS A 3 -4.48 -13.09 -6.53
C LYS A 3 -5.06 -12.19 -5.44
N THR A 4 -5.86 -12.76 -4.54
CA THR A 4 -6.48 -12.07 -3.41
C THR A 4 -5.46 -11.69 -2.35
N GLU A 5 -4.58 -12.62 -1.94
CA GLU A 5 -3.55 -12.36 -0.92
C GLU A 5 -2.58 -11.26 -1.35
N THR A 6 -2.12 -11.27 -2.60
CA THR A 6 -1.24 -10.20 -3.11
C THR A 6 -1.92 -8.84 -3.06
N LYS A 7 -3.21 -8.76 -3.40
CA LYS A 7 -3.99 -7.51 -3.34
C LYS A 7 -4.22 -7.05 -1.91
N GLU A 8 -4.50 -7.98 -0.99
CA GLU A 8 -4.64 -7.67 0.44
C GLU A 8 -3.32 -7.12 1.01
N LEU A 9 -2.20 -7.79 0.72
CA LEU A 9 -0.88 -7.36 1.18
C LEU A 9 -0.49 -6.00 0.58
N GLU A 10 -0.73 -5.79 -0.72
CA GLU A 10 -0.50 -4.49 -1.36
C GLU A 10 -1.31 -3.40 -0.67
N TRP A 11 -2.60 -3.64 -0.39
CA TRP A 11 -3.43 -2.66 0.30
C TRP A 11 -2.89 -2.33 1.70
N HIS A 12 -2.52 -3.35 2.49
CA HIS A 12 -1.93 -3.15 3.81
C HIS A 12 -0.61 -2.39 3.74
N PHE A 13 0.23 -2.68 2.75
CA PHE A 13 1.50 -2.00 2.60
C PHE A 13 1.34 -0.53 2.19
N ARG A 14 0.39 -0.23 1.29
CA ARG A 14 0.04 1.15 0.95
C ARG A 14 -0.51 1.93 2.16
N ASP A 15 -1.35 1.32 3.02
CA ASP A 15 -1.81 1.93 4.27
C ASP A 15 -0.66 2.20 5.25
N LEU A 16 0.28 1.26 5.39
CA LEU A 16 1.47 1.42 6.23
C LEU A 16 2.31 2.63 5.78
N LEU A 17 2.59 2.72 4.48
CA LEU A 17 3.33 3.83 3.89
C LEU A 17 2.60 5.17 4.08
N PHE A 18 1.28 5.21 3.85
CA PHE A 18 0.48 6.40 4.09
C PHE A 18 0.54 6.88 5.54
N ARG A 19 0.45 5.97 6.51
CA ARG A 19 0.56 6.31 7.94
C ARG A 19 1.93 6.85 8.29
N ASN A 20 2.98 6.23 7.77
CA ASN A 20 4.36 6.68 7.98
C ASN A 20 4.61 8.05 7.35
N TYR A 21 4.14 8.27 6.12
CA TYR A 21 4.23 9.55 5.42
C TYR A 21 3.57 10.68 6.21
N ASN A 22 2.37 10.46 6.75
CA ASN A 22 1.68 11.45 7.59
C ASN A 22 2.38 11.72 8.94
N LYS A 23 3.27 10.84 9.39
CA LYS A 23 4.13 11.03 10.56
C LYS A 23 5.48 11.67 10.21
N GLY A 24 5.72 12.01 8.94
CA GLY A 24 7.00 12.52 8.45
C GLY A 24 8.08 11.45 8.22
N ILE A 25 7.72 10.16 8.29
CA ILE A 25 8.62 9.04 7.96
C ILE A 25 8.56 8.82 6.45
N ILE A 26 9.60 9.26 5.74
CA ILE A 26 9.61 9.33 4.28
C ILE A 26 10.13 8.03 3.65
N GLN A 27 10.96 7.27 4.38
CA GLN A 27 11.55 6.02 3.91
C GLN A 27 11.49 4.95 5.00
N VAL A 28 11.38 3.70 4.57
CA VAL A 28 11.35 2.51 5.42
C VAL A 28 12.32 1.46 4.87
N ALA A 29 13.03 0.77 5.76
CA ALA A 29 13.89 -0.34 5.38
C ALA A 29 13.06 -1.57 5.00
N ILE A 30 13.36 -2.18 3.85
CA ILE A 30 12.60 -3.29 3.28
C ILE A 30 12.54 -4.47 4.25
N GLU A 31 13.67 -4.79 4.88
CA GLU A 31 13.80 -5.87 5.86
C GLU A 31 12.85 -5.75 7.07
N ASN A 32 12.44 -4.53 7.42
CA ASN A 32 11.52 -4.27 8.53
C ASN A 32 10.05 -4.27 8.11
N ILE A 33 9.74 -4.32 6.81
CA ILE A 33 8.36 -4.28 6.33
C ILE A 33 7.57 -5.52 6.77
N PRO A 34 8.06 -6.77 6.58
CA PRO A 34 7.30 -7.96 6.96
C PRO A 34 6.92 -7.98 8.44
N SER A 35 7.86 -7.67 9.34
CA SER A 35 7.59 -7.61 10.79
C SER A 35 6.57 -6.51 11.13
N ASN A 36 6.75 -5.30 10.58
CA ASN A 36 5.80 -4.20 10.77
C ASN A 36 4.39 -4.56 10.28
N MET A 37 4.29 -5.28 9.15
CA MET A 37 3.00 -5.73 8.61
C MET A 37 2.35 -6.80 9.48
N VAL A 38 3.12 -7.75 10.02
CA VAL A 38 2.62 -8.74 10.98
C VAL A 38 2.07 -8.05 12.22
N GLU A 39 2.85 -7.18 12.83
CA GLU A 39 2.46 -6.50 14.07
C GLU A 39 1.22 -5.61 13.88
N THR A 40 1.12 -4.94 12.73
CA THR A 40 0.05 -3.96 12.48
C THR A 40 -1.23 -4.57 11.93
N TYR A 41 -1.15 -5.55 11.03
CA TYR A 41 -2.30 -6.02 10.25
C TYR A 41 -2.55 -7.54 10.35
N LEU A 42 -1.50 -8.35 10.51
CA LEU A 42 -1.60 -9.81 10.36
C LEU A 42 -1.41 -10.57 11.68
N ARG A 43 -1.41 -9.87 12.82
CA ARG A 43 -1.11 -10.42 14.16
C ARG A 43 -1.90 -11.68 14.50
N TYR A 44 -3.15 -11.78 14.05
CA TYR A 44 -4.05 -12.89 14.36
C TYR A 44 -4.22 -13.89 13.21
N ARG A 45 -3.47 -13.74 12.11
CA ARG A 45 -3.60 -14.59 10.90
C ARG A 45 -2.58 -15.74 10.86
N ASN A 46 -1.76 -15.94 11.89
CA ASN A 46 -0.65 -16.91 11.91
C ASN A 46 0.23 -16.82 10.64
N ALA A 47 0.36 -15.62 10.09
CA ALA A 47 1.04 -15.43 8.82
C ALA A 47 2.55 -15.62 9.01
N GLU A 48 3.14 -16.51 8.23
CA GLU A 48 4.57 -16.80 8.29
C GLU A 48 5.37 -15.66 7.65
N LEU A 49 6.41 -15.16 8.34
CA LEU A 49 7.24 -14.06 7.85
C LEU A 49 7.87 -14.38 6.48
N GLY A 50 8.36 -15.61 6.28
CA GLY A 50 8.94 -16.03 5.00
C GLY A 50 7.93 -15.94 3.85
N HIS A 51 6.67 -16.32 4.11
CA HIS A 51 5.60 -16.21 3.14
C HIS A 51 5.25 -14.75 2.82
N ILE A 52 5.13 -13.89 3.83
CA ILE A 52 4.87 -12.45 3.64
C ILE A 52 5.99 -11.82 2.82
N SER A 53 7.26 -12.11 3.14
CA SER A 53 8.41 -11.61 2.40
C SER A 53 8.36 -12.02 0.93
N SER A 54 7.96 -13.26 0.63
CA SER A 54 7.82 -13.72 -0.76
C SER A 54 6.76 -12.96 -1.55
N ILE A 55 5.62 -12.62 -0.93
CA ILE A 55 4.57 -11.84 -1.57
C ILE A 55 5.00 -10.36 -1.66
N LEU A 56 5.71 -9.85 -0.64
CA LEU A 56 6.16 -8.47 -0.58
C LEU A 56 7.05 -8.11 -1.76
N GLU A 57 7.97 -8.98 -2.19
CA GLU A 57 8.79 -8.71 -3.38
C GLU A 57 7.93 -8.45 -4.63
N ILE A 58 6.88 -9.25 -4.85
CA ILE A 58 5.94 -9.03 -5.96
C ILE A 58 5.21 -7.69 -5.81
N VAL A 59 4.77 -7.37 -4.59
CA VAL A 59 4.10 -6.10 -4.29
C VAL A 59 5.04 -4.92 -4.54
N LEU A 60 6.30 -5.00 -4.12
CA LEU A 60 7.30 -3.95 -4.33
C LEU A 60 7.48 -3.65 -5.83
N GLU A 61 7.67 -4.68 -6.65
CA GLU A 61 7.83 -4.50 -8.10
C GLU A 61 6.58 -3.88 -8.75
N ASN A 62 5.38 -4.30 -8.32
CA ASN A 62 4.13 -3.70 -8.80
C ASN A 62 4.04 -2.21 -8.46
N LEU A 63 4.41 -1.83 -7.24
CA LEU A 63 4.34 -0.44 -6.76
C LEU A 63 5.43 0.46 -7.38
N ILE A 64 6.60 -0.11 -7.69
CA ILE A 64 7.64 0.61 -8.45
C ILE A 64 7.15 0.84 -9.88
N SER A 65 6.61 -0.19 -10.53
CA SER A 65 6.06 -0.12 -11.89
C SER A 65 4.92 0.89 -12.00
N SER A 66 4.04 0.95 -11.00
CA SER A 66 2.96 1.93 -10.94
C SER A 66 3.42 3.35 -10.54
N LYS A 67 4.70 3.52 -10.21
CA LYS A 67 5.31 4.78 -9.74
C LYS A 67 4.74 5.26 -8.39
N PHE A 68 4.19 4.35 -7.58
CA PHE A 68 3.73 4.66 -6.22
C PHE A 68 4.90 4.89 -5.27
N ILE A 69 5.92 4.02 -5.35
CA ILE A 69 7.15 4.10 -4.54
C ILE A 69 8.38 4.26 -5.41
N ASP A 70 9.45 4.77 -4.79
CA ASP A 70 10.82 4.61 -5.27
C ASP A 70 11.59 3.71 -4.31
N ARG A 71 12.50 2.89 -4.88
CA ARG A 71 13.45 2.05 -4.15
C ARG A 71 14.86 2.60 -4.31
N ARG A 72 15.57 2.78 -3.19
CA ARG A 72 17.00 3.12 -3.17
C ARG A 72 17.71 2.20 -2.19
N ASN A 73 18.59 1.34 -2.71
CA ASN A 73 19.24 0.29 -1.92
C ASN A 73 18.18 -0.58 -1.19
N ASN A 74 18.27 -0.64 0.14
CA ASN A 74 17.36 -1.38 1.01
C ASN A 74 16.21 -0.50 1.57
N LEU A 75 16.01 0.71 1.02
CA LEU A 75 14.99 1.64 1.47
C LEU A 75 13.93 1.83 0.39
N VAL A 76 12.68 1.97 0.83
CA VAL A 76 11.54 2.32 -0.02
C VAL A 76 10.79 3.50 0.57
N GLY A 77 10.27 4.36 -0.28
CA GLY A 77 9.50 5.53 0.12
C GLY A 77 8.47 5.91 -0.93
N ILE A 78 7.44 6.65 -0.52
CA ILE A 78 6.45 7.21 -1.45
C ILE A 78 7.15 8.24 -2.35
N ARG A 79 6.89 8.14 -3.67
CA ARG A 79 7.65 8.90 -4.67
C ARG A 79 7.35 10.40 -4.70
N ASP A 80 6.08 10.78 -4.82
CA ASP A 80 5.66 12.18 -5.05
C ASP A 80 4.54 12.65 -4.10
N GLY A 81 4.12 11.76 -3.20
CA GLY A 81 2.99 11.95 -2.30
C GLY A 81 1.88 10.93 -2.54
N VAL A 82 0.96 10.87 -1.59
CA VAL A 82 -0.12 9.87 -1.54
C VAL A 82 -1.43 10.51 -1.08
N SER A 83 -2.52 10.11 -1.71
CA SER A 83 -3.88 10.48 -1.34
C SER A 83 -4.66 9.26 -0.86
N ARG A 84 -5.45 9.44 0.21
CA ARG A 84 -6.43 8.45 0.66
C ARG A 84 -7.80 8.83 0.13
N LEU A 85 -8.34 7.99 -0.76
CA LEU A 85 -9.59 8.22 -1.48
C LEU A 85 -10.57 7.07 -1.22
N GLN A 86 -11.88 7.31 -1.32
CA GLN A 86 -12.91 6.29 -1.27
C GLN A 86 -13.61 6.19 -2.63
N CYS A 87 -13.82 4.96 -3.12
CA CYS A 87 -14.60 4.74 -4.33
C CYS A 87 -16.10 4.83 -4.05
N ASN A 88 -16.83 5.61 -4.85
CA ASN A 88 -18.28 5.76 -4.70
C ASN A 88 -19.08 4.55 -5.21
N LYS A 89 -18.48 3.71 -6.07
CA LYS A 89 -19.13 2.50 -6.58
C LYS A 89 -19.04 1.30 -5.63
N CYS A 90 -17.88 1.08 -5.00
CA CYS A 90 -17.63 -0.12 -4.20
C CYS A 90 -17.15 0.16 -2.77
N TYR A 91 -17.15 1.43 -2.35
CA TYR A 91 -16.76 1.91 -1.02
C TYR A 91 -15.33 1.56 -0.59
N TYR A 92 -14.52 1.04 -1.50
CA TYR A 92 -13.15 0.65 -1.23
C TYR A 92 -12.26 1.87 -1.02
N ILE A 93 -11.46 1.84 0.04
CA ILE A 93 -10.46 2.88 0.33
C ILE A 93 -9.22 2.61 -0.50
N CYS A 94 -8.84 3.57 -1.34
CA CYS A 94 -7.65 3.52 -2.18
C CYS A 94 -6.59 4.46 -1.61
N TYR A 95 -5.36 3.98 -1.59
CA TYR A 95 -4.16 4.77 -1.34
C TYR A 95 -3.42 4.92 -2.65
N LEU A 96 -3.58 6.08 -3.30
CA LEU A 96 -3.05 6.33 -4.63
C LEU A 96 -1.93 7.36 -4.57
N GLY A 97 -0.83 7.05 -5.25
CA GLY A 97 0.27 7.99 -5.45
C GLY A 97 -0.15 9.11 -6.39
N ASN A 98 0.46 10.28 -6.26
CA ASN A 98 0.14 11.42 -7.11
C ASN A 98 0.43 11.17 -8.61
N LEU A 99 1.31 10.22 -8.91
CA LEU A 99 1.69 9.82 -10.28
C LEU A 99 0.91 8.61 -10.81
N GLU A 100 0.09 7.97 -9.98
CA GLU A 100 -0.76 6.85 -10.38
C GLU A 100 -2.04 7.34 -11.07
N ALA A 101 -2.64 6.48 -11.90
CA ALA A 101 -3.96 6.73 -12.44
C ALA A 101 -4.99 6.84 -11.30
N LYS A 102 -5.84 7.88 -11.34
CA LYS A 102 -6.90 8.09 -10.35
C LYS A 102 -8.11 7.17 -10.60
N VAL A 103 -7.91 5.88 -10.39
CA VAL A 103 -8.93 4.83 -10.52
C VAL A 103 -8.94 3.91 -9.30
N CYS A 104 -10.11 3.36 -8.99
CA CYS A 104 -10.27 2.46 -7.86
C CYS A 104 -9.44 1.17 -8.05
N LEU A 105 -8.55 0.87 -7.10
CA LEU A 105 -7.71 -0.33 -7.12
C LEU A 105 -8.51 -1.65 -7.13
N ARG A 106 -9.79 -1.62 -6.70
CA ARG A 106 -10.68 -2.79 -6.68
C ARG A 106 -11.51 -2.93 -7.95
N CYS A 107 -12.20 -1.87 -8.38
CA CYS A 107 -13.21 -1.94 -9.45
C CYS A 107 -12.90 -1.09 -10.69
N GLN A 108 -11.76 -0.39 -10.73
CA GLN A 108 -11.31 0.46 -11.84
C GLN A 108 -12.21 1.65 -12.19
N SER A 109 -13.27 1.91 -11.41
CA SER A 109 -14.04 3.16 -11.52
C SER A 109 -13.17 4.38 -11.20
N ASN A 110 -13.41 5.49 -11.91
CA ASN A 110 -12.81 6.80 -11.66
C ASN A 110 -13.61 7.66 -10.67
N GLU A 111 -14.72 7.14 -10.12
CA GLU A 111 -15.55 7.85 -9.13
C GLU A 111 -14.92 7.72 -7.73
N LEU A 112 -13.93 8.56 -7.47
CA LEU A 112 -13.16 8.59 -6.22
C LEU A 112 -13.32 9.95 -5.52
N ASP A 113 -13.64 9.90 -4.23
CA ASP A 113 -13.71 11.08 -3.36
C ASP A 113 -12.62 11.07 -2.29
N THR A 114 -12.28 12.24 -1.74
CA THR A 114 -11.31 12.35 -0.64
C THR A 114 -11.85 11.68 0.63
N PHE A 115 -10.98 10.93 1.35
CA PHE A 115 -11.36 10.22 2.58
C PHE A 115 -10.43 10.52 3.78
N PRO A 116 -11.00 10.86 4.96
CA PRO A 116 -12.42 11.07 5.24
C PRO A 116 -12.95 12.31 4.52
N LYS A 117 -14.27 12.36 4.31
CA LYS A 117 -14.91 13.58 3.81
C LYS A 117 -14.65 14.69 4.84
N LYS A 118 -14.13 15.82 4.39
CA LYS A 118 -14.02 17.01 5.24
C LYS A 118 -15.46 17.46 5.55
N SER A 119 -15.81 17.43 6.83
CA SER A 119 -17.04 18.02 7.38
C SER A 119 -17.01 19.54 7.28
#